data_AF-A0A7C6FDW8-F1
#
_entry.id   AF-A0A7C6FDW8-F1
#
_cell.length_a   1.000
_cell.length_b   1.000
_cell.length_c   1.000
_cell.angle_alpha   90.00
_cell.angle_beta   90.00
_cell.angle_gamma   90.00
#
_symmetry.space_group_name_H-M   'P 1'
#
loop_
_entity.id
_entity.type
_entity.pdbx_description
1 polymer ?
#
loop_
_entity_poly.entity_id
_entity_poly.type
_entity_poly.pdbx_seq_one_letter_code
_entity_poly.pdbx_strand_id
1 'polypeptide(L)'
;MSALLLHLNLINQEIIMEKNSKHGYDYLLIIGLALSFIGIITNLFFNIETSVEDNPILGMMMELNGWIVLVAFVIIAPIMEEISFRSWTIKKNWTKYLTLVLASVFIAVSLNIYAGLIFALAFLSIMFLLKKKPIVQTYSFVILTSLGFALCHYGNLDLENYLAAFPLYLGLALVLSFIAIRTKLRYAILAHSLYNFILLLFSGFIISFGGTTYIEDSNYKGTLSGVSGFYSTDSPDIIFGKRIEIYKASLAKIASYLIENKLDYQFKTYPKDNSVFNLNIVSKDSNDIDLSSLLKKMTKDYNLRIDTITEIKTVYFLTVKDIDKIKLEKEVKTKDYTIYSDELQYVVHSFGECQNIIIRVPEELKHIMIKQDSRFLINNMQPLVKLPEALKNAEKEYGFILTPKQAEVKTIRIFELD
;
A
#
# COMPACT_ATOMS: atom_id res chain seq x y z
N MET A 1 33.86 -32.43 -47.89
CA MET A 1 34.82 -31.63 -47.09
C MET A 1 34.27 -30.24 -46.73
N SER A 2 33.62 -29.49 -47.63
CA SER A 2 33.10 -28.15 -47.31
C SER A 2 31.94 -28.10 -46.31
N ALA A 3 31.02 -29.08 -46.30
CA ALA A 3 29.92 -29.12 -45.34
C ALA A 3 30.38 -29.33 -43.88
N LEU A 4 31.44 -30.12 -43.68
CA LEU A 4 32.04 -30.37 -42.36
C LEU A 4 32.75 -29.12 -41.84
N LEU A 5 33.48 -28.41 -42.71
CA LEU A 5 34.12 -27.13 -42.39
C LEU A 5 33.11 -26.03 -42.05
N LEU A 6 31.96 -25.98 -42.76
CA LEU A 6 30.88 -25.04 -42.45
C LEU A 6 30.26 -25.34 -41.08
N HIS A 7 30.04 -26.62 -40.77
CA HIS A 7 29.47 -27.04 -39.49
C HIS A 7 30.43 -26.78 -38.32
N LEU A 8 31.72 -27.06 -38.49
CA LEU A 8 32.76 -26.75 -37.51
C LEU A 8 32.94 -25.25 -37.28
N ASN A 9 32.80 -24.42 -38.32
CA ASN A 9 32.82 -22.96 -38.18
C ASN A 9 31.59 -22.43 -37.42
N LEU A 10 30.41 -23.01 -37.64
CA LEU A 10 29.20 -22.66 -36.88
C LEU A 10 29.33 -23.04 -35.40
N ILE A 11 29.86 -24.23 -35.12
CA ILE A 11 30.12 -24.70 -33.74
C ILE A 11 31.18 -23.81 -33.06
N ASN A 12 32.26 -23.45 -33.75
CA ASN A 12 33.26 -22.54 -33.19
C ASN A 12 32.71 -21.12 -32.96
N GLN A 13 31.84 -20.62 -33.85
CA GLN A 13 31.16 -19.33 -33.62
C GLN A 13 30.19 -19.39 -32.44
N GLU A 14 29.45 -20.49 -32.28
CA GLU A 14 28.59 -20.70 -31.10
C GLU A 14 29.42 -20.75 -29.81
N ILE A 15 30.54 -21.46 -29.78
CA ILE A 15 31.43 -21.56 -28.61
C ILE A 15 32.07 -20.20 -28.27
N ILE A 16 32.53 -19.45 -29.28
CA ILE A 16 33.12 -18.12 -29.08
C ILE A 16 32.06 -17.11 -28.62
N MET A 17 30.84 -17.18 -29.16
CA MET A 17 29.72 -16.36 -28.69
C MET A 17 29.30 -16.75 -27.27
N GLU A 18 29.29 -18.04 -26.93
CA GLU A 18 28.96 -18.52 -25.58
C GLU A 18 30.01 -18.05 -24.56
N LYS A 19 31.30 -18.10 -24.92
CA LYS A 19 32.41 -17.65 -24.07
C LYS A 19 32.45 -16.12 -23.91
N ASN A 20 32.18 -15.35 -24.97
CA ASN A 20 32.07 -13.88 -24.89
C ASN A 20 30.77 -13.42 -24.22
N SER A 21 29.67 -14.19 -24.32
CA SER A 21 28.42 -13.90 -23.60
C SER A 21 28.58 -14.02 -22.09
N LYS A 22 29.61 -14.75 -21.61
CA LYS A 22 29.83 -14.91 -20.18
C LYS A 22 30.33 -13.65 -19.48
N HIS A 23 31.02 -12.75 -20.16
CA HIS A 23 31.47 -11.47 -19.60
C HIS A 23 30.76 -10.26 -20.21
N GLY A 24 30.02 -10.47 -21.29
CA GLY A 24 29.36 -9.38 -22.03
C GLY A 24 28.30 -8.62 -21.22
N TYR A 25 27.74 -9.19 -20.15
CA TYR A 25 26.64 -8.59 -19.39
C TYR A 25 27.06 -8.04 -18.01
N ASP A 26 28.33 -8.13 -17.63
CA ASP A 26 28.79 -7.78 -16.28
C ASP A 26 28.55 -6.30 -15.94
N TYR A 27 28.52 -5.43 -16.96
CA TYR A 27 28.18 -4.02 -16.78
C TYR A 27 26.73 -3.80 -16.32
N LEU A 28 25.79 -4.71 -16.64
CA LEU A 28 24.40 -4.60 -16.15
C LEU A 28 24.36 -4.73 -14.62
N LEU A 29 25.19 -5.63 -14.07
CA LEU A 29 25.34 -5.79 -12.63
C LEU A 29 25.97 -4.53 -12.02
N ILE A 30 27.06 -4.01 -12.61
CA ILE A 30 27.76 -2.83 -12.09
C ILE A 30 26.84 -1.61 -12.10
N ILE A 31 26.20 -1.31 -13.23
CA ILE A 31 25.27 -0.19 -13.35
C ILE A 31 24.05 -0.41 -12.44
N GLY A 32 23.52 -1.62 -12.39
CA GLY A 32 22.40 -1.98 -11.51
C GLY A 32 22.71 -1.71 -10.04
N LEU A 33 23.85 -2.20 -9.55
CA LEU A 33 24.30 -1.97 -8.17
C LEU A 33 24.58 -0.49 -7.90
N ALA A 34 25.20 0.22 -8.84
CA ALA A 34 25.44 1.66 -8.70
C ALA A 34 24.13 2.44 -8.59
N LEU A 35 23.15 2.15 -9.44
CA LEU A 35 21.82 2.76 -9.38
C LEU A 35 21.06 2.40 -8.10
N SER A 36 21.14 1.14 -7.66
CA SER A 36 20.56 0.73 -6.37
C SER A 36 21.20 1.48 -5.20
N PHE A 37 22.52 1.63 -5.19
CA PHE A 37 23.23 2.39 -4.16
C PHE A 37 22.87 3.88 -4.18
N ILE A 38 22.83 4.50 -5.36
CA ILE A 38 22.35 5.88 -5.53
C ILE A 38 20.92 6.01 -5.00
N GLY A 39 20.04 5.07 -5.35
CA GLY A 39 18.67 5.03 -4.89
C GLY A 39 18.55 4.94 -3.37
N ILE A 40 19.36 4.10 -2.71
CA ILE A 40 19.41 4.02 -1.24
C ILE A 40 19.85 5.36 -0.66
N ILE A 41 20.93 5.95 -1.18
CA ILE A 41 21.43 7.26 -0.73
C ILE A 41 20.34 8.33 -0.90
N THR A 42 19.70 8.42 -2.06
CA THR A 42 18.65 9.41 -2.30
C THR A 42 17.48 9.21 -1.36
N ASN A 43 17.04 7.97 -1.12
CA ASN A 43 16.00 7.71 -0.11
C ASN A 43 16.43 8.10 1.30
N LEU A 44 17.70 7.92 1.69
CA LEU A 44 18.18 8.32 3.02
C LEU A 44 18.23 9.85 3.20
N PHE A 45 18.58 10.61 2.16
CA PHE A 45 18.73 12.07 2.23
C PHE A 45 17.44 12.84 1.93
N PHE A 46 16.56 12.26 1.11
CA PHE A 46 15.31 12.87 0.67
C PHE A 46 14.09 12.11 1.22
N ASN A 47 14.24 11.36 2.32
CA ASN A 47 13.14 10.61 2.90
C ASN A 47 12.01 11.57 3.30
N ILE A 48 11.00 11.68 2.45
CA ILE A 48 9.85 12.52 2.74
C ILE A 48 8.91 11.65 3.54
N GLU A 49 8.65 12.07 4.78
CA GLU A 49 7.71 11.44 5.70
C GLU A 49 6.45 11.03 4.93
N THR A 50 6.23 9.73 4.72
CA THR A 50 5.06 9.20 4.00
C THR A 50 4.03 8.79 5.03
N SER A 51 2.79 9.29 4.92
CA SER A 51 1.74 8.83 5.82
C SER A 51 1.21 7.47 5.37
N VAL A 52 0.78 6.65 6.33
CA VAL A 52 0.13 5.37 6.03
C VAL A 52 -1.14 5.58 5.20
N GLU A 53 -1.91 6.62 5.53
CA GLU A 53 -3.17 6.96 4.88
C GLU A 53 -2.99 7.43 3.41
N ASP A 54 -1.83 7.99 3.06
CA ASP A 54 -1.51 8.39 1.68
C ASP A 54 -0.83 7.26 0.88
N ASN A 55 -0.49 6.11 1.50
CA ASN A 55 0.16 4.98 0.85
C ASN A 55 -0.73 3.72 0.85
N PRO A 56 -1.46 3.44 -0.25
CA PRO A 56 -2.44 2.35 -0.31
C PRO A 56 -1.84 0.96 -0.06
N ILE A 57 -0.62 0.71 -0.53
CA ILE A 57 0.05 -0.58 -0.35
C ILE A 57 0.45 -0.75 1.11
N LEU A 58 1.03 0.27 1.71
CA LEU A 58 1.44 0.24 3.11
C LEU A 58 0.24 0.06 4.05
N GLY A 59 -0.83 0.85 3.84
CA GLY A 59 -2.09 0.71 4.59
C GLY A 59 -2.66 -0.70 4.49
N MET A 60 -2.76 -1.25 3.27
CA MET A 60 -3.21 -2.63 3.06
C MET A 60 -2.31 -3.65 3.79
N MET A 61 -1.00 -3.48 3.77
CA MET A 61 -0.07 -4.37 4.46
C MET A 61 -0.24 -4.34 5.99
N MET A 62 -0.51 -3.17 6.57
CA MET A 62 -0.74 -3.04 8.02
C MET A 62 -2.05 -3.72 8.45
N GLU A 63 -3.07 -3.69 7.61
CA GLU A 63 -4.36 -4.33 7.86
C GLU A 63 -4.30 -5.86 7.71
N LEU A 64 -3.56 -6.36 6.72
CA LEU A 64 -3.47 -7.79 6.42
C LEU A 64 -2.69 -8.57 7.50
N ASN A 65 -3.03 -9.85 7.66
CA ASN A 65 -2.23 -10.77 8.48
C ASN A 65 -0.82 -10.91 7.87
N GLY A 66 0.22 -10.87 8.71
CA GLY A 66 1.62 -10.93 8.25
C GLY A 66 1.97 -12.18 7.45
N TRP A 67 1.29 -13.31 7.67
CA TRP A 67 1.45 -14.49 6.80
C TRP A 67 0.94 -14.26 5.38
N ILE A 68 -0.19 -13.54 5.26
CA ILE A 68 -0.75 -13.16 3.96
C ILE A 68 0.19 -12.16 3.28
N VAL A 69 0.69 -11.16 4.02
CA VAL A 69 1.68 -10.20 3.51
C VAL A 69 2.93 -10.93 3.02
N LEU A 70 3.47 -11.87 3.80
CA LEU A 70 4.64 -12.65 3.42
C LEU A 70 4.39 -13.44 2.14
N VAL A 71 3.30 -14.22 2.05
CA VAL A 71 3.01 -15.00 0.84
C VAL A 71 2.77 -14.09 -0.37
N ALA A 72 2.01 -13.02 -0.22
CA ALA A 72 1.70 -12.10 -1.29
C ALA A 72 2.94 -11.37 -1.82
N PHE A 73 3.74 -10.74 -0.94
CA PHE A 73 4.83 -9.85 -1.34
C PHE A 73 6.19 -10.54 -1.49
N VAL A 74 6.42 -11.69 -0.84
CA VAL A 74 7.68 -12.43 -0.95
C VAL A 74 7.61 -13.55 -1.98
N ILE A 75 6.42 -14.11 -2.25
CA ILE A 75 6.28 -15.26 -3.16
C ILE A 75 5.51 -14.86 -4.42
N ILE A 76 4.25 -14.44 -4.26
CA ILE A 76 3.35 -14.25 -5.42
C ILE A 76 3.80 -13.06 -6.28
N ALA A 77 4.04 -11.90 -5.68
CA ALA A 77 4.42 -10.69 -6.40
C ALA A 77 5.73 -10.87 -7.17
N PRO A 78 6.85 -11.34 -6.57
CA PRO A 78 8.08 -11.63 -7.32
C PRO A 78 7.88 -12.61 -8.48
N ILE A 79 7.10 -13.69 -8.29
CA ILE A 79 6.81 -14.63 -9.38
C ILE A 79 6.09 -13.92 -10.53
N MET A 80 5.03 -13.18 -10.23
CA MET A 80 4.24 -12.47 -11.24
C MET A 80 5.06 -11.42 -11.98
N GLU A 81 5.84 -10.62 -11.26
CA GLU A 81 6.65 -9.54 -11.81
C GLU A 81 7.78 -10.10 -12.69
N GLU A 82 8.54 -11.10 -12.21
CA GLU A 82 9.61 -11.69 -12.98
C GLU A 82 9.09 -12.41 -14.24
N ILE A 83 7.97 -13.15 -14.14
CA ILE A 83 7.35 -13.76 -15.31
C ILE A 83 6.92 -12.69 -16.31
N SER A 84 6.32 -11.60 -15.84
CA SER A 84 5.84 -10.51 -16.70
C SER A 84 7.00 -9.84 -17.42
N PHE A 85 8.06 -9.43 -16.71
CA PHE A 85 9.11 -8.60 -17.26
C PHE A 85 10.30 -9.37 -17.85
N ARG A 86 10.54 -10.64 -17.48
CA ARG A 86 11.79 -11.36 -17.83
C ARG A 86 11.58 -12.72 -18.48
N SER A 87 10.36 -13.18 -18.74
CA SER A 87 10.13 -14.44 -19.49
C SER A 87 10.77 -14.47 -20.88
N TRP A 88 10.99 -13.32 -21.51
CA TRP A 88 11.71 -13.19 -22.79
C TRP A 88 13.16 -13.74 -22.75
N THR A 89 13.76 -13.89 -21.57
CA THR A 89 15.09 -14.50 -21.38
C THR A 89 15.10 -16.01 -21.60
N ILE A 90 13.94 -16.65 -21.56
CA ILE A 90 13.80 -18.08 -21.84
C ILE A 90 13.97 -18.31 -23.36
N LYS A 91 14.73 -19.34 -23.74
CA LYS A 91 15.06 -19.64 -25.15
C LYS A 91 13.86 -19.87 -26.08
N LYS A 92 12.65 -20.08 -25.54
CA LYS A 92 11.46 -20.42 -26.34
C LYS A 92 10.79 -19.15 -26.88
N ASN A 93 10.60 -19.03 -28.20
CA ASN A 93 10.07 -17.81 -28.81
C ASN A 93 8.71 -17.35 -28.24
N TRP A 94 7.84 -18.28 -27.83
CA TRP A 94 6.52 -17.94 -27.26
C TRP A 94 6.63 -17.12 -25.97
N THR A 95 7.72 -17.23 -25.21
CA THR A 95 7.88 -16.48 -23.94
C THR A 95 8.12 -15.00 -24.16
N LYS A 96 8.58 -14.58 -25.35
CA LYS A 96 8.65 -13.15 -25.73
C LYS A 96 7.25 -12.56 -25.85
N TYR A 97 6.32 -13.30 -26.44
CA TYR A 97 4.91 -12.91 -26.52
C TYR A 97 4.23 -12.94 -25.15
N LEU A 98 4.62 -13.89 -24.28
CA LEU A 98 4.17 -13.89 -22.89
C LEU A 98 4.58 -12.60 -22.16
N THR A 99 5.86 -12.23 -22.23
CA THR A 99 6.35 -10.96 -21.66
C THR A 99 5.61 -9.76 -22.25
N LEU A 100 5.47 -9.70 -23.58
CA LEU A 100 4.72 -8.63 -24.25
C LEU A 100 3.33 -8.44 -23.63
N VAL A 101 2.54 -9.52 -23.54
CA VAL A 101 1.17 -9.44 -23.03
C VAL A 101 1.16 -9.10 -21.55
N LEU A 102 1.89 -9.86 -20.73
CA LEU A 102 1.84 -9.71 -19.28
C LEU A 102 2.41 -8.37 -18.80
N ALA A 103 3.57 -7.94 -19.29
CA ALA A 103 4.14 -6.65 -18.91
C ALA A 103 3.29 -5.47 -19.40
N SER A 104 2.71 -5.55 -20.61
CA SER A 104 1.79 -4.51 -21.08
C SER A 104 0.53 -4.41 -20.23
N VAL A 105 -0.05 -5.54 -19.82
CA VAL A 105 -1.21 -5.55 -18.92
C VAL A 105 -0.81 -5.00 -17.54
N PHE A 106 0.33 -5.42 -17.00
CA PHE A 106 0.84 -4.94 -15.72
C PHE A 106 0.99 -3.42 -15.73
N ILE A 107 1.68 -2.87 -16.74
CA ILE A 107 1.85 -1.41 -16.92
C ILE A 107 0.51 -0.70 -17.14
N ALA A 108 -0.42 -1.31 -17.89
CA ALA A 108 -1.73 -0.73 -18.14
C ALA A 108 -2.54 -0.56 -16.84
N VAL A 109 -2.46 -1.55 -15.96
CA VAL A 109 -3.14 -1.55 -14.65
C VAL A 109 -2.44 -0.61 -13.67
N SER A 110 -1.10 -0.61 -13.63
CA SER A 110 -0.34 0.22 -12.67
C SER A 110 -0.31 1.71 -13.03
N LEU A 111 -0.39 2.08 -14.30
CA LEU A 111 -0.29 3.47 -14.75
C LEU A 111 -1.56 3.94 -15.46
N ASN A 112 -1.78 3.44 -16.67
CA ASN A 112 -2.97 3.65 -17.48
C ASN A 112 -2.87 2.84 -18.78
N ILE A 113 -4.00 2.66 -19.45
CA ILE A 113 -4.09 1.88 -20.69
C ILE A 113 -3.13 2.36 -21.80
N TYR A 114 -2.89 3.67 -21.92
CA TYR A 114 -2.00 4.21 -22.94
C TYR A 114 -0.55 3.84 -22.71
N ALA A 115 -0.08 3.85 -21.46
CA ALA A 115 1.27 3.42 -21.09
C ALA A 115 1.51 1.95 -21.47
N GLY A 116 0.53 1.08 -21.22
CA GLY A 116 0.59 -0.34 -21.61
C GLY A 116 0.65 -0.54 -23.12
N LEU A 117 -0.11 0.25 -23.89
CA LEU A 117 -0.09 0.23 -25.35
C LEU A 117 1.26 0.73 -25.91
N ILE A 118 1.81 1.82 -25.37
CA ILE A 118 3.13 2.35 -25.76
C ILE A 118 4.21 1.30 -25.49
N PHE A 119 4.18 0.65 -24.32
CA PHE A 119 5.10 -0.43 -24.01
C PHE A 119 4.97 -1.60 -25.01
N ALA A 120 3.75 -2.00 -25.35
CA ALA A 120 3.50 -3.07 -26.31
C ALA A 120 4.11 -2.75 -27.68
N LEU A 121 3.89 -1.53 -28.17
CA LEU A 121 4.43 -1.06 -29.46
C LEU A 121 5.95 -0.99 -29.45
N ALA A 122 6.56 -0.50 -28.37
CA ALA A 122 8.02 -0.48 -28.21
C ALA A 122 8.59 -1.91 -28.22
N PHE A 123 7.97 -2.82 -27.48
CA PHE A 123 8.39 -4.23 -27.40
C PHE A 123 8.26 -4.94 -28.75
N LEU A 124 7.16 -4.75 -29.47
CA LEU A 124 6.96 -5.27 -30.84
C LEU A 124 7.99 -4.68 -31.81
N SER A 125 8.27 -3.38 -31.71
CA SER A 125 9.29 -2.71 -32.54
C SER A 125 10.66 -3.35 -32.34
N ILE A 126 11.06 -3.64 -31.09
CA ILE A 126 12.29 -4.38 -30.77
C ILE A 126 12.27 -5.79 -31.36
N MET A 127 11.14 -6.51 -31.24
CA MET A 127 11.01 -7.85 -31.80
C MET A 127 11.23 -7.89 -33.32
N PHE A 128 10.60 -6.97 -34.06
CA PHE A 128 10.61 -7.01 -35.52
C PHE A 128 11.82 -6.31 -36.14
N LEU A 129 12.20 -5.12 -35.65
CA LEU A 129 13.27 -4.31 -36.23
C LEU A 129 14.66 -4.85 -35.88
N LEU A 130 14.82 -5.45 -34.70
CA LEU A 130 16.12 -5.92 -34.20
C LEU A 130 16.29 -7.45 -34.30
N LYS A 131 15.40 -8.17 -34.98
CA LYS A 131 15.47 -9.64 -35.12
C LYS A 131 16.80 -10.17 -35.68
N LYS A 132 17.48 -9.38 -36.52
CA LYS A 132 18.78 -9.73 -37.13
C LYS A 132 19.99 -9.29 -36.27
N LYS A 133 19.76 -8.62 -35.14
CA LYS A 133 20.79 -8.05 -34.25
C LYS A 133 20.57 -8.56 -32.81
N PRO A 134 20.85 -9.84 -32.52
CA PRO A 134 20.43 -10.49 -31.27
C PRO A 134 20.98 -9.84 -29.99
N ILE A 135 22.24 -9.37 -30.04
CA ILE A 135 22.87 -8.67 -28.91
C ILE A 135 22.16 -7.34 -28.63
N VAL A 136 21.94 -6.53 -29.68
CA VAL A 136 21.23 -5.24 -29.56
C VAL A 136 19.78 -5.45 -29.14
N GLN A 137 19.11 -6.49 -29.65
CA GLN A 137 17.76 -6.84 -29.24
C GLN A 137 17.68 -7.18 -27.75
N THR A 138 18.66 -7.93 -27.23
CA THR A 138 18.77 -8.25 -25.79
C THR A 138 18.97 -6.98 -24.96
N TYR A 139 19.95 -6.16 -25.34
CA TYR A 139 20.00 -4.69 -25.17
C TYR A 139 18.67 -4.02 -24.84
N SER A 140 17.90 -3.88 -25.91
CA SER A 140 16.67 -3.11 -25.89
C SER A 140 15.61 -3.74 -24.99
N PHE A 141 15.53 -5.08 -24.90
CA PHE A 141 14.62 -5.73 -23.96
C PHE A 141 15.00 -5.47 -22.50
N VAL A 142 16.28 -5.55 -22.14
CA VAL A 142 16.73 -5.25 -20.77
C VAL A 142 16.35 -3.83 -20.38
N ILE A 143 16.63 -2.85 -21.25
CA ILE A 143 16.33 -1.44 -21.00
C ILE A 143 14.82 -1.23 -20.87
N LEU A 144 14.04 -1.70 -21.85
CA LEU A 144 12.60 -1.51 -21.87
C LEU A 144 11.92 -2.16 -20.67
N THR A 145 12.26 -3.42 -20.36
CA THR A 145 11.63 -4.16 -19.26
C THR A 145 12.07 -3.66 -17.88
N SER A 146 13.31 -3.18 -17.73
CA SER A 146 13.76 -2.57 -16.48
C SER A 146 13.11 -1.21 -16.23
N LEU A 147 12.94 -0.39 -17.28
CA LEU A 147 12.19 0.86 -17.20
C LEU A 147 10.70 0.59 -16.90
N GLY A 148 10.08 -0.36 -17.60
CA GLY A 148 8.70 -0.76 -17.34
C GLY A 148 8.47 -1.20 -15.91
N PHE A 149 9.39 -2.02 -15.37
CA PHE A 149 9.37 -2.45 -13.98
C PHE A 149 9.44 -1.26 -13.00
N ALA A 150 10.40 -0.36 -13.19
CA ALA A 150 10.54 0.82 -12.31
C ALA A 150 9.32 1.74 -12.39
N LEU A 151 8.78 1.97 -13.58
CA LEU A 151 7.60 2.82 -13.80
C LEU A 151 6.33 2.24 -13.15
N CYS A 152 6.18 0.92 -13.05
CA CYS A 152 5.01 0.32 -12.40
C CYS A 152 4.91 0.66 -10.90
N HIS A 153 6.01 1.10 -10.28
CA HIS A 153 6.06 1.48 -8.87
C HIS A 153 5.67 2.95 -8.64
N TYR A 154 5.38 3.72 -9.70
CA TYR A 154 4.94 5.11 -9.59
C TYR A 154 3.68 5.28 -8.75
N GLY A 155 2.71 4.38 -8.88
CA GLY A 155 1.45 4.46 -8.13
C GLY A 155 1.56 4.09 -6.65
N ASN A 156 2.72 3.62 -6.19
CA ASN A 156 2.92 3.11 -4.84
C ASN A 156 3.40 4.20 -3.87
N LEU A 157 3.89 5.32 -4.40
CA LEU A 157 4.50 6.42 -3.66
C LEU A 157 3.99 7.74 -4.26
N ASP A 158 4.01 8.81 -3.47
CA ASP A 158 3.88 10.16 -4.03
C ASP A 158 5.06 10.48 -4.98
N LEU A 159 4.89 11.50 -5.82
CA LEU A 159 5.85 11.82 -6.89
C LEU A 159 7.27 12.02 -6.36
N GLU A 160 7.45 12.71 -5.24
CA GLU A 160 8.78 13.06 -4.74
C GLU A 160 9.50 11.81 -4.20
N ASN A 161 8.83 11.01 -3.37
CA ASN A 161 9.35 9.74 -2.89
C ASN A 161 9.60 8.74 -4.03
N TYR A 162 8.71 8.70 -5.03
CA TYR A 162 8.92 7.89 -6.22
C TYR A 162 10.19 8.31 -6.97
N LEU A 163 10.41 9.61 -7.18
CA LEU A 163 11.60 10.10 -7.88
C LEU A 163 12.89 9.75 -7.11
N ALA A 164 12.85 9.81 -5.77
CA ALA A 164 13.95 9.37 -4.92
C ALA A 164 14.20 7.85 -5.00
N ALA A 165 13.15 7.03 -5.10
CA ALA A 165 13.21 5.57 -5.20
C ALA A 165 13.39 5.02 -6.62
N PHE A 166 13.18 5.83 -7.66
CA PHE A 166 13.27 5.40 -9.05
C PHE A 166 14.64 4.76 -9.41
N PRO A 167 15.80 5.32 -9.02
CA PRO A 167 17.09 4.69 -9.27
C PRO A 167 17.21 3.32 -8.59
N LEU A 168 16.60 3.14 -7.41
CA LEU A 168 16.60 1.86 -6.70
C LEU A 168 15.84 0.80 -7.49
N TYR A 169 14.61 1.09 -7.91
CA TYR A 169 13.79 0.16 -8.70
C TYR A 169 14.45 -0.19 -10.03
N LEU A 170 14.99 0.81 -10.74
CA LEU A 170 15.68 0.59 -12.01
C LEU A 170 16.96 -0.25 -11.81
N GLY A 171 17.74 0.06 -10.77
CA GLY A 171 18.96 -0.67 -10.42
C GLY A 171 18.68 -2.13 -10.10
N LEU A 172 17.71 -2.40 -9.23
CA LEU A 172 17.24 -3.75 -8.91
C LEU A 172 16.80 -4.48 -10.18
N ALA A 173 16.05 -3.80 -11.05
CA ALA A 173 15.54 -4.41 -12.26
C ALA A 173 16.65 -4.85 -13.24
N LEU A 174 17.75 -4.09 -13.31
CA LEU A 174 18.94 -4.43 -14.09
C LEU A 174 19.69 -5.62 -13.48
N VAL A 175 19.85 -5.65 -12.15
CA VAL A 175 20.46 -6.79 -11.43
C VAL A 175 19.66 -8.08 -11.68
N LEU A 176 18.33 -8.02 -11.57
CA LEU A 176 17.46 -9.16 -11.84
C LEU A 176 17.51 -9.60 -13.31
N SER A 177 17.60 -8.65 -14.24
CA SER A 177 17.81 -8.95 -15.67
C SER A 177 19.16 -9.64 -15.92
N PHE A 178 20.23 -9.17 -15.28
CA PHE A 178 21.54 -9.83 -15.32
C PHE A 178 21.45 -11.27 -14.81
N ILE A 179 20.83 -11.50 -13.65
CA ILE A 179 20.65 -12.84 -13.07
C ILE A 179 19.86 -13.74 -14.04
N ALA A 180 18.75 -13.26 -14.59
CA ALA A 180 17.89 -14.02 -15.50
C ALA A 180 18.63 -14.42 -16.79
N ILE A 181 19.39 -13.51 -17.40
CA ILE A 181 20.20 -13.77 -18.60
C ILE A 181 21.35 -14.74 -18.30
N ARG A 182 22.07 -14.52 -17.20
CA ARG A 182 23.29 -15.26 -16.84
C ARG A 182 23.00 -16.68 -16.39
N THR A 183 21.90 -16.86 -15.67
CA THR A 183 21.53 -18.12 -15.04
C THR A 183 20.24 -18.65 -15.65
N LYS A 184 19.09 -18.38 -15.03
CA LYS A 184 17.73 -18.72 -15.47
C LYS A 184 16.73 -17.82 -14.74
N LEU A 185 15.54 -17.64 -15.31
CA LEU A 185 14.43 -16.88 -14.70
C LEU A 185 14.15 -17.27 -13.24
N ARG A 186 14.20 -18.56 -12.90
CA ARG A 186 13.96 -19.04 -11.52
C ARG A 186 14.89 -18.41 -10.47
N TYR A 187 16.12 -18.08 -10.85
CA TYR A 187 17.06 -17.46 -9.91
C TYR A 187 16.81 -15.97 -9.74
N ALA A 188 16.29 -15.29 -10.77
CA ALA A 188 15.81 -13.92 -10.63
C ALA A 188 14.58 -13.87 -9.71
N ILE A 189 13.64 -14.82 -9.86
CA ILE A 189 12.50 -14.98 -8.93
C ILE A 189 12.99 -15.15 -7.49
N LEU A 190 13.93 -16.06 -7.24
CA LEU A 190 14.48 -16.29 -5.89
C LEU A 190 15.22 -15.05 -5.34
N ALA A 191 16.02 -14.37 -6.17
CA ALA A 191 16.73 -13.17 -5.76
C ALA A 191 15.77 -12.02 -5.43
N HIS A 192 14.72 -11.84 -6.22
CA HIS A 192 13.69 -10.85 -5.97
C HIS A 192 12.88 -11.19 -4.70
N SER A 193 12.49 -12.46 -4.54
CA SER A 193 11.84 -12.94 -3.32
C SER A 193 12.69 -12.66 -2.08
N LEU A 194 13.99 -12.96 -2.14
CA LEU A 194 14.93 -12.69 -1.05
C LEU A 194 15.05 -11.19 -0.77
N TYR A 195 15.13 -10.36 -1.80
CA TYR A 195 15.15 -8.90 -1.65
C TYR A 195 13.90 -8.38 -0.92
N ASN A 196 12.71 -8.79 -1.36
CA ASN A 196 11.46 -8.40 -0.70
C ASN A 196 11.38 -8.91 0.73
N PHE A 197 11.81 -10.15 0.99
CA PHE A 197 11.89 -10.70 2.34
C PHE A 197 12.78 -9.86 3.25
N ILE A 198 13.97 -9.47 2.78
CA ILE A 198 14.90 -8.62 3.51
C ILE A 198 14.27 -7.26 3.81
N LEU A 199 13.59 -6.64 2.84
CA LEU A 199 12.90 -5.37 3.05
C LEU A 199 11.79 -5.48 4.11
N LEU A 200 10.95 -6.52 4.04
CA LEU A 200 9.90 -6.75 5.05
C LEU A 200 10.45 -7.08 6.44
N LEU A 201 11.62 -7.73 6.48
CA LEU A 201 12.30 -8.07 7.71
C LEU A 201 12.79 -6.80 8.44
N PHE A 202 13.51 -5.95 7.73
CA PHE A 202 14.08 -4.72 8.29
C PHE A 202 13.06 -3.61 8.52
N SER A 203 11.93 -3.65 7.82
CA SER A 203 10.87 -2.66 7.99
C SER A 203 9.95 -2.93 9.17
N GLY A 204 10.12 -4.04 9.91
CA GLY A 204 9.35 -4.33 11.13
C GLY A 204 8.06 -5.15 10.92
N PHE A 205 7.73 -5.52 9.67
CA PHE A 205 6.53 -6.34 9.40
C PHE A 205 6.66 -7.77 9.93
N ILE A 206 7.86 -8.35 9.87
CA ILE A 206 8.12 -9.75 10.22
C ILE A 206 8.59 -9.87 11.67
N ILE A 207 9.55 -9.03 12.07
CA ILE A 207 10.10 -8.98 13.43
C ILE A 207 9.57 -7.72 14.10
N SER A 208 8.96 -7.88 15.28
CA SER A 208 8.62 -6.73 16.13
C SER A 208 9.86 -6.23 16.84
N PHE A 209 10.13 -4.94 16.76
CA PHE A 209 11.23 -4.30 17.48
C PHE A 209 10.82 -3.78 18.87
N GLY A 210 9.57 -4.02 19.30
CA GLY A 210 9.03 -3.56 20.59
C GLY A 210 8.99 -4.65 21.66
N GLY A 211 9.59 -4.41 22.82
CA GLY A 211 9.34 -5.20 24.02
C GLY A 211 7.97 -4.88 24.65
N THR A 212 7.64 -5.53 25.76
CA THR A 212 6.53 -5.11 26.62
C THR A 212 6.99 -4.01 27.57
N THR A 213 6.38 -2.84 27.46
CA THR A 213 6.53 -1.75 28.42
C THR A 213 5.29 -1.67 29.31
N TYR A 214 5.50 -1.34 30.58
CA TYR A 214 4.41 -1.14 31.54
C TYR A 214 4.05 0.35 31.59
N ILE A 215 2.77 0.65 31.45
CA ILE A 215 2.24 2.00 31.54
C ILE A 215 1.41 2.08 32.82
N GLU A 216 1.88 2.84 33.78
CA GLU A 216 1.22 2.97 35.08
C GLU A 216 1.16 4.43 35.53
N ASP A 217 0.03 4.83 36.07
CA ASP A 217 -0.17 6.10 36.78
C ASP A 217 -1.02 5.83 38.04
N SER A 218 -1.33 6.87 38.80
CA SER A 218 -2.28 6.88 39.91
C SER A 218 -3.64 6.26 39.54
N ASN A 219 -4.16 6.55 38.34
CA ASN A 219 -5.53 6.19 37.96
C ASN A 219 -5.67 4.91 37.11
N TYR A 220 -4.60 4.44 36.48
CA TYR A 220 -4.65 3.29 35.57
C TYR A 220 -3.34 2.49 35.56
N LYS A 221 -3.42 1.26 35.08
CA LYS A 221 -2.26 0.40 34.82
C LYS A 221 -2.47 -0.38 33.53
N GLY A 222 -1.38 -0.75 32.88
CA GLY A 222 -1.45 -1.52 31.66
C GLY A 222 -0.12 -1.76 31.01
N THR A 223 -0.18 -2.22 29.77
CA THR A 223 0.98 -2.63 28.98
C THR A 223 0.85 -2.15 27.55
N LEU A 224 1.99 -1.78 26.97
CA LEU A 224 2.16 -1.66 25.54
C LEU A 224 3.15 -2.74 25.12
N SER A 225 2.72 -3.68 24.29
CA SER A 225 3.55 -4.82 23.87
C SER A 225 3.75 -4.81 22.37
N GLY A 226 4.99 -4.86 21.91
CA GLY A 226 5.27 -5.12 20.50
C GLY A 226 4.77 -6.50 20.10
N VAL A 227 4.16 -6.58 18.92
CA VAL A 227 3.60 -7.82 18.37
C VAL A 227 4.21 -8.06 17.01
N SER A 228 4.55 -9.31 16.68
CA SER A 228 4.97 -9.63 15.31
C SER A 228 3.77 -9.56 14.38
N GLY A 229 3.98 -9.14 13.13
CA GLY A 229 2.91 -9.10 12.14
C GLY A 229 2.25 -10.47 11.87
N PHE A 230 2.87 -11.57 12.30
CA PHE A 230 2.36 -12.93 12.14
C PHE A 230 1.30 -13.37 13.17
N TYR A 231 1.06 -12.62 14.25
CA TYR A 231 0.05 -12.97 15.24
C TYR A 231 -1.35 -12.43 14.88
N SER A 232 -2.31 -13.37 14.83
CA SER A 232 -3.78 -13.31 14.89
C SER A 232 -4.57 -12.33 13.99
N THR A 233 -5.79 -12.76 13.68
CA THR A 233 -6.77 -12.27 12.71
C THR A 233 -7.79 -11.29 13.28
N ASP A 234 -7.56 -10.77 14.48
CA ASP A 234 -8.56 -9.96 15.16
C ASP A 234 -8.51 -8.54 14.61
N SER A 235 -9.65 -8.06 14.13
CA SER A 235 -9.85 -6.64 13.84
C SER A 235 -9.49 -5.82 15.09
N PRO A 236 -9.01 -4.58 14.95
CA PRO A 236 -8.75 -3.73 16.11
C PRO A 236 -10.06 -3.54 16.89
N ASP A 237 -10.26 -4.30 17.96
CA ASP A 237 -11.33 -4.07 18.91
C ASP A 237 -10.91 -2.91 19.80
N ILE A 238 -11.64 -1.80 19.68
CA ILE A 238 -11.41 -0.61 20.48
C ILE A 238 -12.53 -0.51 21.51
N ILE A 239 -12.20 -0.81 22.76
CA ILE A 239 -13.11 -0.64 23.90
C ILE A 239 -12.62 0.60 24.67
N PHE A 240 -13.51 1.54 24.96
CA PHE A 240 -13.22 2.75 25.75
C PHE A 240 -14.00 2.75 27.08
N GLY A 241 -13.57 3.60 28.01
CA GLY A 241 -14.15 3.75 29.35
C GLY A 241 -13.16 3.31 30.43
N LYS A 242 -13.54 2.30 31.22
CA LYS A 242 -12.68 1.74 32.30
C LYS A 242 -11.55 0.87 31.79
N ARG A 243 -11.58 0.49 30.51
CA ARG A 243 -10.59 -0.32 29.82
C ARG A 243 -10.32 0.30 28.46
N ILE A 244 -9.06 0.33 28.06
CA ILE A 244 -8.63 0.64 26.70
C ILE A 244 -7.90 -0.57 26.16
N GLU A 245 -8.41 -1.14 25.09
CA GLU A 245 -7.73 -2.18 24.34
C GLU A 245 -7.58 -1.71 22.91
N ILE A 246 -6.36 -1.77 22.38
CA ILE A 246 -6.06 -1.46 20.99
C ILE A 246 -5.10 -2.53 20.52
N TYR A 247 -5.48 -3.25 19.49
CA TYR A 247 -4.71 -4.36 18.95
C TYR A 247 -4.07 -3.96 17.62
N LYS A 248 -2.82 -4.40 17.42
CA LYS A 248 -2.08 -4.35 16.15
C LYS A 248 -2.09 -2.95 15.49
N ALA A 249 -1.66 -1.93 16.23
CA ALA A 249 -1.58 -0.57 15.74
C ALA A 249 -0.16 0.00 15.92
N SER A 250 0.30 0.86 14.99
CA SER A 250 1.51 1.66 15.21
C SER A 250 1.29 2.64 16.37
N LEU A 251 2.37 3.20 16.95
CA LEU A 251 2.24 4.15 18.06
C LEU A 251 1.50 5.41 17.61
N ALA A 252 1.77 5.89 16.39
CA ALA A 252 1.06 7.00 15.80
C ALA A 252 -0.44 6.71 15.67
N LYS A 253 -0.82 5.49 15.26
CA LYS A 253 -2.23 5.09 15.17
C LYS A 253 -2.88 4.93 16.55
N ILE A 254 -2.17 4.37 17.53
CA ILE A 254 -2.63 4.32 18.93
C ILE A 254 -2.91 5.73 19.45
N ALA A 255 -1.97 6.67 19.26
CA ALA A 255 -2.16 8.05 19.67
C ALA A 255 -3.36 8.70 18.97
N SER A 256 -3.58 8.40 17.68
CA SER A 256 -4.78 8.86 16.95
C SER A 256 -6.07 8.40 17.61
N TYR A 257 -6.09 7.18 18.18
CA TYR A 257 -7.27 6.66 18.85
C TYR A 257 -7.57 7.34 20.19
N LEU A 258 -6.55 7.90 20.85
CA LEU A 258 -6.65 8.59 22.14
C LEU A 258 -7.03 10.07 22.02
N ILE A 259 -7.05 10.63 20.80
CA ILE A 259 -7.46 12.03 20.58
C ILE A 259 -8.99 12.13 20.65
N GLU A 260 -9.48 13.01 21.52
CA GLU A 260 -10.90 13.35 21.66
C GLU A 260 -11.42 14.12 20.43
N ASN A 261 -12.72 13.99 20.10
CA ASN A 261 -13.40 14.69 19.00
C ASN A 261 -12.84 14.45 17.59
N LYS A 262 -12.76 13.17 17.18
CA LYS A 262 -12.25 12.74 15.86
C LYS A 262 -13.05 13.27 14.66
N LEU A 263 -14.32 13.62 14.85
CA LEU A 263 -15.26 13.88 13.74
C LEU A 263 -14.91 15.11 12.89
N ASP A 264 -14.14 16.06 13.42
CA ASP A 264 -13.78 17.30 12.74
C ASP A 264 -12.37 17.28 12.11
N TYR A 265 -11.61 16.20 12.31
CA TYR A 265 -10.21 16.10 11.92
C TYR A 265 -9.96 14.92 10.99
N GLN A 266 -9.09 15.14 10.00
CA GLN A 266 -8.42 14.05 9.31
C GLN A 266 -7.17 13.66 10.10
N PHE A 267 -6.88 12.37 10.18
CA PHE A 267 -5.64 11.87 10.78
C PHE A 267 -4.68 11.42 9.69
N LYS A 268 -3.41 11.77 9.86
CA LYS A 268 -2.28 11.19 9.11
C LYS A 268 -1.26 10.67 10.10
N THR A 269 -0.87 9.42 9.93
CA THR A 269 0.08 8.73 10.79
C THR A 269 1.37 8.47 10.03
N TYR A 270 2.49 8.82 10.64
CA TYR A 270 3.84 8.70 10.09
C TYR A 270 4.65 7.82 11.05
N PRO A 271 4.48 6.50 10.96
CA PRO A 271 5.21 5.57 11.81
C PRO A 271 6.69 5.56 11.42
N LYS A 272 7.56 5.36 12.41
CA LYS A 272 9.01 5.33 12.21
C LYS A 272 9.44 4.05 11.52
N ASP A 273 8.79 2.95 11.88
CA ASP A 273 8.90 1.65 11.25
C ASP A 273 7.52 0.96 11.24
N ASN A 274 7.41 -0.21 10.63
CA ASN A 274 6.14 -0.93 10.54
C ASN A 274 5.88 -1.85 11.74
N SER A 275 6.51 -1.57 12.89
CA SER A 275 6.20 -2.28 14.13
C SER A 275 4.78 -1.96 14.57
N VAL A 276 4.10 -3.00 15.05
CA VAL A 276 2.75 -2.89 15.58
C VAL A 276 2.74 -3.29 17.05
N PHE A 277 1.84 -2.66 17.80
CA PHE A 277 1.74 -2.81 19.24
C PHE A 277 0.32 -3.15 19.66
N ASN A 278 0.21 -3.84 20.78
CA ASN A 278 -1.02 -3.99 21.55
C ASN A 278 -0.95 -3.07 22.76
N LEU A 279 -1.94 -2.19 22.91
CA LEU A 279 -2.17 -1.40 24.11
C LEU A 279 -3.28 -2.05 24.93
N ASN A 280 -3.02 -2.33 26.20
CA ASN A 280 -4.04 -2.76 27.16
C ASN A 280 -3.92 -1.93 28.44
N ILE A 281 -4.90 -1.07 28.72
CA ILE A 281 -4.97 -0.23 29.91
C ILE A 281 -6.25 -0.54 30.67
N VAL A 282 -6.16 -0.63 31.99
CA VAL A 282 -7.28 -0.85 32.91
C VAL A 282 -7.25 0.21 34.01
N SER A 283 -8.41 0.81 34.28
CA SER A 283 -8.62 1.75 35.38
C SER A 283 -8.44 1.07 36.74
N LYS A 284 -7.79 1.75 37.68
CA LYS A 284 -7.60 1.26 39.07
C LYS A 284 -8.82 1.52 39.93
N ASP A 285 -9.49 2.66 39.73
CA ASP A 285 -10.52 3.17 40.63
C ASP A 285 -11.94 3.07 40.05
N SER A 286 -12.12 2.28 38.99
CA SER A 286 -13.40 2.13 38.27
C SER A 286 -13.95 3.41 37.63
N ASN A 287 -13.17 4.50 37.62
CA ASN A 287 -13.44 5.71 36.84
C ASN A 287 -13.01 5.52 35.38
N ASP A 288 -13.55 6.33 34.48
CA ASP A 288 -13.10 6.33 33.09
C ASP A 288 -11.65 6.81 32.98
N ILE A 289 -10.92 6.24 32.03
CA ILE A 289 -9.52 6.60 31.79
C ILE A 289 -9.49 7.95 31.07
N ASP A 290 -8.76 8.91 31.64
CA ASP A 290 -8.47 10.20 31.01
C ASP A 290 -7.56 9.98 29.79
N LEU A 291 -8.17 10.00 28.61
CA LEU A 291 -7.49 9.80 27.33
C LEU A 291 -6.46 10.88 27.05
N SER A 292 -6.75 12.12 27.43
CA SER A 292 -5.86 13.26 27.24
C SER A 292 -4.58 13.12 28.08
N SER A 293 -4.71 12.66 29.34
CA SER A 293 -3.56 12.35 30.20
C SER A 293 -2.73 11.17 29.66
N LEU A 294 -3.39 10.09 29.22
CA LEU A 294 -2.72 8.94 28.62
C LEU A 294 -1.98 9.32 27.33
N LEU A 295 -2.61 10.09 26.45
CA LEU A 295 -2.00 10.59 25.22
C LEU A 295 -0.76 11.43 25.54
N LYS A 296 -0.86 12.38 26.48
CA LYS A 296 0.28 13.21 26.89
C LYS A 296 1.46 12.37 27.40
N LYS A 297 1.17 11.32 28.16
CA LYS A 297 2.18 10.36 28.63
C LYS A 297 2.79 9.62 27.45
N MET A 298 1.99 9.07 26.54
CA MET A 298 2.49 8.37 25.36
C MET A 298 3.35 9.25 24.47
N THR A 299 2.92 10.50 24.23
CA THR A 299 3.68 11.48 23.45
C THR A 299 5.07 11.72 24.04
N LYS A 300 5.16 11.80 25.37
CA LYS A 300 6.44 12.00 26.08
C LYS A 300 7.31 10.74 26.08
N ASP A 301 6.74 9.61 26.47
CA ASP A 301 7.50 8.37 26.73
C ASP A 301 7.97 7.70 25.43
N TYR A 302 7.28 7.93 24.32
CA TYR A 302 7.57 7.34 23.01
C TYR A 302 7.94 8.37 21.92
N ASN A 303 8.34 9.59 22.33
CA ASN A 303 8.81 10.65 21.44
C ASN A 303 7.88 10.91 20.23
N LEU A 304 6.56 10.98 20.48
CA LEU A 304 5.62 11.29 19.41
C LEU A 304 5.55 12.80 19.20
N ARG A 305 5.52 13.24 17.94
CA ARG A 305 5.19 14.63 17.59
C ARG A 305 3.78 14.67 17.04
N ILE A 306 2.93 15.51 17.63
CA ILE A 306 1.58 15.76 17.14
C ILE A 306 1.52 17.22 16.71
N ASP A 307 1.13 17.46 15.47
CA ASP A 307 0.83 18.79 14.98
C ASP A 307 -0.49 18.83 14.21
N THR A 308 -0.94 20.05 13.92
CA THR A 308 -2.17 20.28 13.17
C THR A 308 -1.87 21.24 12.04
N ILE A 309 -2.22 20.85 10.82
CA ILE A 309 -2.15 21.69 9.63
C ILE A 309 -3.54 21.90 9.04
N THR A 310 -3.68 22.94 8.22
CA THR A 310 -4.86 23.17 7.40
C THR A 310 -4.50 22.90 5.95
N GLU A 311 -5.20 21.97 5.31
CA GLU A 311 -5.01 21.61 3.91
C GLU A 311 -6.26 21.94 3.11
N ILE A 312 -6.11 22.42 1.87
CA ILE A 312 -7.24 22.57 0.95
C ILE A 312 -7.45 21.22 0.27
N LYS A 313 -8.60 20.59 0.50
CA LYS A 313 -8.96 19.29 -0.08
C LYS A 313 -10.35 19.31 -0.68
N THR A 314 -10.61 18.34 -1.56
CA THR A 314 -11.97 18.04 -1.99
C THR A 314 -12.72 17.35 -0.85
N VAL A 315 -13.76 18.01 -0.36
CA VAL A 315 -14.66 17.54 0.69
C VAL A 315 -16.05 17.40 0.09
N TYR A 316 -16.76 16.34 0.47
CA TYR A 316 -18.12 16.11 0.03
C TYR A 316 -19.08 16.73 1.04
N PHE A 317 -19.93 17.63 0.58
CA PHE A 317 -20.97 18.22 1.42
C PHE A 317 -22.23 17.38 1.30
N LEU A 318 -22.75 16.95 2.45
CA LEU A 318 -23.98 16.20 2.52
C LEU A 318 -25.18 17.14 2.35
N THR A 319 -26.01 16.84 1.36
CA THR A 319 -27.34 17.42 1.18
C THR A 319 -28.37 16.32 1.24
N VAL A 320 -29.43 16.50 2.02
CA VAL A 320 -30.56 15.57 2.07
C VAL A 320 -31.62 16.02 1.07
N LYS A 321 -31.92 15.17 0.08
CA LYS A 321 -32.96 15.44 -0.94
C LYS A 321 -34.36 15.16 -0.42
N ASP A 322 -34.48 14.19 0.48
CA ASP A 322 -35.76 13.66 0.98
C ASP A 322 -35.56 13.16 2.40
N ILE A 323 -35.80 14.03 3.39
CA ILE A 323 -35.56 13.72 4.81
C ILE A 323 -36.48 12.60 5.33
N ASP A 324 -37.65 12.43 4.72
CA ASP A 324 -38.65 11.45 5.14
C ASP A 324 -38.23 10.03 4.75
N LYS A 325 -37.37 9.86 3.73
CA LYS A 325 -36.72 8.58 3.42
C LYS A 325 -35.69 8.14 4.45
N ILE A 326 -35.15 9.09 5.20
CA ILE A 326 -33.99 8.90 6.08
C ILE A 326 -34.41 8.83 7.54
N LYS A 327 -35.41 9.63 7.90
CA LYS A 327 -35.87 9.80 9.26
C LYS A 327 -36.65 8.58 9.73
N LEU A 328 -36.25 8.05 10.87
CA LEU A 328 -36.97 6.97 11.52
C LEU A 328 -38.26 7.53 12.16
N GLU A 329 -39.43 7.25 11.59
CA GLU A 329 -40.71 7.79 12.12
C GLU A 329 -41.13 7.16 13.46
N LYS A 330 -40.69 5.93 13.79
CA LYS A 330 -40.93 5.25 15.08
C LYS A 330 -40.05 4.01 15.24
N GLU A 331 -39.61 3.75 16.47
CA GLU A 331 -38.88 2.54 16.87
C GLU A 331 -39.75 1.30 16.59
N VAL A 332 -39.47 0.56 15.51
CA VAL A 332 -40.22 -0.66 15.19
C VAL A 332 -39.54 -1.85 15.84
N LYS A 333 -40.02 -2.24 17.04
CA LYS A 333 -39.71 -3.56 17.60
C LYS A 333 -40.41 -4.63 16.76
N THR A 334 -39.67 -5.23 15.83
CA THR A 334 -40.11 -6.48 15.18
C THR A 334 -39.59 -7.66 15.98
N LYS A 335 -40.28 -8.81 15.93
CA LYS A 335 -39.92 -10.03 16.68
C LYS A 335 -38.56 -10.63 16.28
N ASP A 336 -38.01 -10.22 15.13
CA ASP A 336 -36.91 -10.93 14.48
C ASP A 336 -35.60 -10.11 14.37
N TYR A 337 -35.62 -8.81 14.68
CA TYR A 337 -34.40 -7.97 14.76
C TYR A 337 -34.61 -6.67 15.53
N THR A 338 -33.59 -6.25 16.27
CA THR A 338 -33.47 -4.90 16.85
C THR A 338 -32.97 -3.94 15.78
N ILE A 339 -33.72 -2.86 15.53
CA ILE A 339 -33.27 -1.77 14.66
C ILE A 339 -32.34 -0.89 15.49
N TYR A 340 -31.07 -0.81 15.10
CA TYR A 340 -30.15 0.19 15.64
C TYR A 340 -30.42 1.51 14.93
N SER A 341 -30.55 2.56 15.74
CA SER A 341 -30.61 3.93 15.26
C SER A 341 -29.27 4.58 15.61
N ASP A 342 -28.55 5.00 14.58
CA ASP A 342 -27.34 5.82 14.73
C ASP A 342 -27.62 7.23 14.24
N GLU A 343 -26.89 8.21 14.78
CA GLU A 343 -26.91 9.55 14.22
C GLU A 343 -26.34 9.53 12.79
N LEU A 344 -26.96 10.31 11.89
CA LEU A 344 -26.58 10.43 10.49
C LEU A 344 -25.10 10.75 10.33
N GLN A 345 -24.56 11.56 11.24
CA GLN A 345 -23.14 11.90 11.24
C GLN A 345 -22.24 10.67 11.35
N TYR A 346 -22.56 9.70 12.20
CA TYR A 346 -21.76 8.48 12.34
C TYR A 346 -21.82 7.63 11.08
N VAL A 347 -23.01 7.42 10.52
CA VAL A 347 -23.19 6.59 9.33
C VAL A 347 -22.48 7.19 8.12
N VAL A 348 -22.58 8.51 7.95
CA VAL A 348 -21.92 9.23 6.87
C VAL A 348 -20.40 9.30 7.10
N HIS A 349 -19.95 9.42 8.35
CA HIS A 349 -18.52 9.35 8.68
C HIS A 349 -17.94 7.98 8.31
N SER A 350 -18.58 6.87 8.70
CA SER A 350 -18.15 5.52 8.33
C SER A 350 -18.14 5.31 6.82
N PHE A 351 -19.13 5.83 6.08
CA PHE A 351 -19.10 5.81 4.63
C PHE A 351 -17.90 6.60 4.06
N GLY A 352 -17.60 7.76 4.64
CA GLY A 352 -16.43 8.56 4.30
C GLY A 352 -15.12 7.81 4.53
N GLU A 353 -14.96 7.16 5.69
CA GLU A 353 -13.79 6.33 6.01
C GLU A 353 -13.63 5.18 5.00
N CYS A 354 -14.69 4.44 4.69
CA CYS A 354 -14.63 3.32 3.75
C CYS A 354 -14.31 3.74 2.31
N GLN A 355 -14.69 4.96 1.92
CA GLN A 355 -14.44 5.52 0.60
C GLN A 355 -13.18 6.41 0.55
N ASN A 356 -12.48 6.55 1.69
CA ASN A 356 -11.37 7.49 1.88
C ASN A 356 -11.71 8.93 1.41
N ILE A 357 -12.91 9.41 1.76
CA ILE A 357 -13.38 10.76 1.50
C ILE A 357 -13.81 11.47 2.78
N ILE A 358 -13.69 12.79 2.78
CA ILE A 358 -14.15 13.61 3.89
C ILE A 358 -15.56 14.07 3.59
N ILE A 359 -16.47 13.86 4.54
CA ILE A 359 -17.86 14.31 4.41
C ILE A 359 -18.18 15.32 5.50
N ARG A 360 -18.64 16.50 5.08
CA ARG A 360 -19.17 17.51 5.99
C ARG A 360 -20.67 17.35 6.12
N VAL A 361 -21.11 17.08 7.34
CA VAL A 361 -22.51 16.98 7.73
C VAL A 361 -22.94 18.34 8.31
N PRO A 362 -23.93 19.02 7.71
CA PRO A 362 -24.53 20.22 8.29
C PRO A 362 -25.00 19.99 9.73
N GLU A 363 -24.88 21.00 10.59
CA GLU A 363 -25.24 20.91 12.03
C GLU A 363 -26.68 20.44 12.23
N GLU A 364 -27.60 20.96 11.43
CA GLU A 364 -29.02 20.60 11.46
C GLU A 364 -29.29 19.13 11.10
N LEU A 365 -28.32 18.46 10.46
CA LEU A 365 -28.43 17.05 10.06
C LEU A 365 -27.70 16.10 11.02
N LYS A 366 -26.79 16.59 11.86
CA LYS A 366 -25.92 15.74 12.70
C LYS A 366 -26.72 14.80 13.59
N HIS A 367 -27.74 15.33 14.26
CA HIS A 367 -28.55 14.60 15.24
C HIS A 367 -29.74 13.84 14.64
N ILE A 368 -29.83 13.75 13.31
CA ILE A 368 -30.89 12.96 12.67
C ILE A 368 -30.60 11.49 12.91
N MET A 369 -31.47 10.82 13.65
CA MET A 369 -31.41 9.37 13.82
C MET A 369 -31.88 8.68 12.54
N ILE A 370 -31.04 7.80 11.99
CA ILE A 370 -31.33 7.09 10.76
C ILE A 370 -31.50 5.60 11.00
N LYS A 371 -32.31 4.96 10.15
CA LYS A 371 -32.44 3.52 10.14
C LYS A 371 -31.15 2.90 9.63
N GLN A 372 -30.39 2.25 10.50
CA GLN A 372 -29.26 1.44 10.04
C GLN A 372 -29.80 0.15 9.43
N ASP A 373 -30.04 0.16 8.12
CA ASP A 373 -30.24 -1.09 7.37
C ASP A 373 -28.86 -1.74 7.22
N SER A 374 -28.69 -2.97 7.73
CA SER A 374 -27.44 -3.73 7.56
C SER A 374 -27.03 -3.85 6.10
N ARG A 375 -27.98 -3.73 5.15
CA ARG A 375 -27.70 -3.67 3.71
C ARG A 375 -27.01 -2.38 3.26
N PHE A 376 -27.16 -1.25 3.96
CA PHE A 376 -26.40 -0.02 3.67
C PHE A 376 -24.90 -0.24 3.83
N LEU A 377 -24.54 -0.79 4.99
CA LEU A 377 -23.16 -1.11 5.35
C LEU A 377 -22.58 -2.11 4.33
N ILE A 378 -23.36 -3.14 3.98
CA ILE A 378 -22.91 -4.20 3.07
C ILE A 378 -22.81 -3.72 1.61
N ASN A 379 -23.74 -2.90 1.12
CA ASN A 379 -23.80 -2.53 -0.30
C ASN A 379 -22.97 -1.29 -0.65
N ASN A 380 -22.75 -0.38 0.30
CA ASN A 380 -22.13 0.93 0.03
C ASN A 380 -20.81 1.16 0.79
N MET A 381 -20.51 0.37 1.82
CA MET A 381 -19.23 0.47 2.55
C MET A 381 -18.22 -0.62 2.16
N GLN A 382 -18.43 -1.31 1.04
CA GLN A 382 -17.38 -2.16 0.49
C GLN A 382 -16.34 -1.30 -0.26
N PRO A 383 -15.03 -1.46 0.04
CA PRO A 383 -13.95 -0.75 -0.66
C PRO A 383 -13.89 -1.02 -2.17
N LEU A 384 -14.64 -2.03 -2.65
CA LEU A 384 -14.63 -2.50 -4.04
C LEU A 384 -15.57 -1.70 -4.96
N VAL A 385 -16.52 -0.92 -4.43
CA VAL A 385 -17.43 -0.11 -5.26
C VAL A 385 -16.72 1.21 -5.60
N LYS A 386 -16.62 1.54 -6.90
CA LYS A 386 -16.03 2.81 -7.32
C LYS A 386 -16.83 3.97 -6.76
N LEU A 387 -16.15 4.99 -6.25
CA LEU A 387 -16.78 6.16 -5.63
C LEU A 387 -17.98 6.73 -6.42
N PRO A 388 -17.93 6.96 -7.75
CA PRO A 388 -19.09 7.48 -8.49
C PRO A 388 -20.34 6.58 -8.40
N GLU A 389 -20.16 5.27 -8.34
CA GLU A 389 -21.24 4.29 -8.18
C GLU A 389 -21.76 4.28 -6.75
N ALA A 390 -20.87 4.33 -5.76
CA ALA A 390 -21.24 4.43 -4.34
C ALA A 390 -22.05 5.71 -4.06
N LEU A 391 -21.66 6.86 -4.63
CA LEU A 391 -22.39 8.12 -4.52
C LEU A 391 -23.78 8.05 -5.15
N LYS A 392 -23.92 7.40 -6.30
CA LYS A 392 -25.20 7.22 -6.99
C LYS A 392 -26.14 6.30 -6.20
N ASN A 393 -25.60 5.25 -5.59
CA ASN A 393 -26.37 4.35 -4.73
C ASN A 393 -26.83 5.07 -3.46
N ALA A 394 -25.93 5.85 -2.82
CA ALA A 394 -26.28 6.69 -1.67
C ALA A 394 -27.44 7.66 -1.97
N GLU A 395 -27.43 8.32 -3.14
CA GLU A 395 -28.55 9.19 -3.56
C GLU A 395 -29.83 8.39 -3.78
N LYS A 396 -29.75 7.29 -4.53
CA LYS A 396 -30.93 6.52 -4.94
C LYS A 396 -31.61 5.84 -3.76
N GLU A 397 -30.83 5.19 -2.91
CA GLU A 397 -31.33 4.31 -1.84
C GLU A 397 -31.58 5.06 -0.54
N TYR A 398 -30.80 6.12 -0.27
CA TYR A 398 -30.81 6.81 1.02
C TYR A 398 -31.11 8.30 0.90
N GLY A 399 -31.33 8.84 -0.30
CA GLY A 399 -31.73 10.24 -0.47
C GLY A 399 -30.64 11.27 -0.13
N PHE A 400 -29.39 10.83 0.05
CA PHE A 400 -28.25 11.71 0.32
C PHE A 400 -27.51 12.07 -0.97
N ILE A 401 -27.29 13.35 -1.20
CA ILE A 401 -26.43 13.85 -2.26
C ILE A 401 -25.13 14.32 -1.63
N LEU A 402 -24.01 13.83 -2.15
CA LEU A 402 -22.68 14.24 -1.73
C LEU A 402 -22.05 15.06 -2.84
N THR A 403 -21.92 16.37 -2.61
CA THR A 403 -21.39 17.30 -3.61
C THR A 403 -19.93 17.63 -3.31
N PRO A 404 -18.98 17.36 -4.23
CA PRO A 404 -17.59 17.70 -4.01
C PRO A 404 -17.40 19.22 -4.05
N LYS A 405 -16.69 19.76 -3.06
CA LYS A 405 -16.24 21.16 -3.01
C LYS A 405 -14.84 21.23 -2.43
N GLN A 406 -14.05 22.21 -2.85
CA GLN A 406 -12.79 22.52 -2.18
C GLN A 406 -13.10 23.17 -0.83
N ALA A 407 -12.53 22.64 0.24
CA ALA A 407 -12.68 23.19 1.58
C ALA A 407 -11.39 22.98 2.38
N GLU A 408 -11.17 23.87 3.35
CA GLU A 408 -10.11 23.71 4.35
C GLU A 408 -10.43 22.53 5.26
N VAL A 409 -9.48 21.62 5.42
CA VAL A 409 -9.56 20.47 6.32
C VAL A 409 -8.45 20.61 7.34
N LYS A 410 -8.80 20.48 8.62
CA LYS A 410 -7.81 20.35 9.68
C LYS A 410 -7.30 18.91 9.69
N THR A 411 -6.02 18.74 9.47
CA THR A 411 -5.34 17.46 9.50
C THR A 411 -4.43 17.40 10.72
N ILE A 412 -4.67 16.44 11.60
CA ILE A 412 -3.75 16.11 12.70
C ILE A 412 -2.72 15.13 12.13
N ARG A 413 -1.44 15.50 12.22
CA ARG A 413 -0.32 14.63 11.85
C ARG A 413 0.36 14.12 13.08
N ILE A 414 0.60 12.81 13.12
CA ILE A 414 1.22 12.13 14.26
C ILE A 414 2.46 11.42 13.75
N PHE A 415 3.63 11.85 14.22
CA PHE A 415 4.93 11.33 13.83
C PHE A 415 5.55 10.55 14.98
N GLU A 416 6.11 9.40 14.67
CA GLU A 416 7.04 8.69 15.54
C GLU A 416 8.46 9.20 15.23
N LEU A 417 9.12 9.80 16.22
CA LEU A 417 10.48 10.34 16.04
C LEU A 417 11.55 9.34 16.48
N ASP A 418 12.78 9.57 16.01
CA ASP A 418 13.95 8.77 16.37
C ASP A 418 14.40 8.89 17.83
#